data_AF-A0A843GVH2-F1
#
_entry.id   AF-A0A843GVH2-F1
#
_cell.length_a   1.000
_cell.length_b   1.000
_cell.length_c   1.000
_cell.angle_alpha   90.00
_cell.angle_beta   90.00
_cell.angle_gamma   90.00
#
_symmetry.space_group_name_H-M   'P 1'
#
loop_
_entity.id
_entity.type
_entity.pdbx_description
1 polymer ?
#
loop_
_entity_poly.entity_id
_entity_poly.type
_entity_poly.pdbx_seq_one_letter_code
_entity_poly.pdbx_strand_id
1 'polypeptide(L)'
;MNDLVIYNSSKRITFHYNQKQTSGKLHKGVDLSYSKNEDKNVVYANCSGTIKDVVDKYGNNQKATGLKSYGNYVLIKHPNGFYSRYAHLKKGSISVKKGQVVNENTPIGIIGDSGKAFGRHLHFEVMTGYNTGRINPEPYLTKPIYRHTEWTIGKYELLVSKAIRTEPKITNNIVLVKQTKLSVRPKLTSKKPNDKAFFKVGVDVDITEIVVDSSGRTWGKLTNTYIVLCNKDGTPQARKID
;
A
#
# COMPACT_ATOMS: atom_id res chain seq x y z
N MET A 1 9.07 11.68 13.35
CA MET A 1 8.66 10.84 12.20
C MET A 1 8.36 9.47 12.75
N ASN A 2 7.11 9.01 12.61
CA ASN A 2 6.72 7.68 13.08
C ASN A 2 7.10 6.67 12.00
N ASP A 3 7.89 5.66 12.36
CA ASP A 3 8.13 4.50 11.51
C ASP A 3 6.80 3.79 11.16
N LEU A 4 6.79 3.07 10.06
CA LEU A 4 5.65 2.29 9.58
C LEU A 4 5.66 0.86 10.14
N VAL A 5 4.61 0.10 9.85
CA VAL A 5 4.43 -1.33 10.19
C VAL A 5 4.18 -1.58 11.68
N ILE A 6 5.04 -1.08 12.57
CA ILE A 6 4.88 -1.10 14.03
C ILE A 6 5.55 0.15 14.61
N TYR A 7 5.20 0.51 15.85
CA TYR A 7 5.86 1.63 16.55
C TYR A 7 7.38 1.44 16.63
N ASN A 8 8.15 2.42 16.12
CA ASN A 8 9.61 2.42 16.03
C ASN A 8 10.22 1.18 15.33
N SER A 9 9.59 0.72 14.24
CA SER A 9 9.98 -0.51 13.55
C SER A 9 11.46 -0.57 13.13
N SER A 10 12.04 0.54 12.64
CA SER A 10 13.45 0.58 12.18
C SER A 10 14.45 0.32 13.32
N LYS A 11 14.06 0.63 14.56
CA LYS A 11 14.86 0.40 15.78
C LYS A 11 14.62 -0.96 16.42
N ARG A 12 13.72 -1.77 15.85
CA ARG A 12 13.27 -3.05 16.42
C ARG A 12 13.72 -4.25 15.60
N ILE A 13 14.53 -4.06 14.56
CA ILE A 13 15.05 -5.13 13.72
C ILE A 13 15.87 -6.11 14.58
N THR A 14 15.52 -7.39 14.51
CA THR A 14 16.24 -8.51 15.16
C THR A 14 16.87 -9.46 14.16
N PHE A 15 16.35 -9.52 12.93
CA PHE A 15 16.91 -10.35 11.87
C PHE A 15 16.71 -9.68 10.51
N HIS A 16 17.81 -9.45 9.80
CA HIS A 16 17.84 -8.70 8.55
C HIS A 16 17.41 -9.54 7.36
N TYR A 17 17.03 -8.86 6.28
CA TYR A 17 16.82 -9.51 4.99
C TYR A 17 18.12 -10.12 4.47
N ASN A 18 18.04 -11.32 3.88
CA ASN A 18 19.18 -12.11 3.45
C ASN A 18 20.21 -12.46 4.54
N GLN A 19 19.93 -12.19 5.83
CA GLN A 19 20.75 -12.74 6.90
C GLN A 19 20.65 -14.27 6.90
N LYS A 20 21.78 -14.95 7.09
CA LYS A 20 21.86 -16.42 7.09
C LYS A 20 21.27 -16.96 8.38
N GLN A 21 20.19 -17.73 8.27
CA GLN A 21 19.58 -18.42 9.40
C GLN A 21 20.42 -19.63 9.83
N THR A 22 20.21 -20.13 11.04
CA THR A 22 20.84 -21.36 11.55
C THR A 22 20.61 -22.57 10.64
N SER A 23 19.50 -22.59 9.91
CA SER A 23 19.20 -23.61 8.88
C SER A 23 20.04 -23.50 7.61
N GLY A 24 20.93 -22.51 7.51
CA GLY A 24 21.72 -22.19 6.33
C GLY A 24 20.98 -21.37 5.26
N LYS A 25 19.65 -21.23 5.37
CA LYS A 25 18.84 -20.48 4.41
C LYS A 25 18.92 -18.97 4.65
N LEU A 26 18.89 -18.21 3.56
CA LEU A 26 18.78 -16.74 3.62
C LEU A 26 17.37 -16.34 4.04
N HIS A 27 17.28 -15.39 4.96
CA HIS A 27 16.02 -14.80 5.42
C HIS A 27 15.31 -14.03 4.30
N LYS A 28 13.98 -14.17 4.21
CA LYS A 28 13.18 -13.64 3.10
C LYS A 28 12.36 -12.40 3.46
N GLY A 29 12.50 -11.89 4.68
CA GLY A 29 11.87 -10.69 5.17
C GLY A 29 12.77 -9.98 6.18
N VAL A 30 12.18 -9.17 7.04
CA VAL A 30 12.82 -8.61 8.23
C VAL A 30 12.01 -9.03 9.46
N ASP A 31 12.72 -9.43 10.51
CA ASP A 31 12.09 -9.76 11.79
C ASP A 31 12.21 -8.57 12.73
N LEU A 32 11.10 -8.20 13.35
CA LEU A 32 10.99 -7.07 14.26
C LEU A 32 10.57 -7.55 15.65
N SER A 33 11.35 -7.22 16.67
CA SER A 33 11.08 -7.53 18.08
C SER A 33 9.74 -6.98 18.56
N TYR A 34 9.12 -7.68 19.53
CA TYR A 34 7.99 -7.16 20.30
C TYR A 34 8.44 -6.14 21.38
N SER A 35 7.49 -5.41 21.95
CA SER A 35 7.67 -4.50 23.09
C SER A 35 6.97 -5.06 24.32
N LYS A 36 7.53 -4.83 25.51
CA LYS A 36 6.86 -5.13 26.79
C LYS A 36 5.60 -4.28 27.01
N ASN A 37 5.51 -3.11 26.36
CA ASN A 37 4.28 -2.35 26.31
C ASN A 37 3.43 -2.90 25.14
N GLU A 38 2.32 -3.55 25.46
CA GLU A 38 1.47 -4.24 24.49
C GLU A 38 0.84 -3.31 23.45
N ASP A 39 0.58 -2.05 23.79
CA ASP A 39 0.02 -1.07 22.86
C ASP A 39 0.98 -0.76 21.70
N LYS A 40 2.29 -1.00 21.91
CA LYS A 40 3.33 -0.85 20.88
C LYS A 40 3.50 -2.08 19.99
N ASN A 41 2.69 -3.12 20.19
CA ASN A 41 2.71 -4.35 19.40
C ASN A 41 1.58 -4.43 18.36
N VAL A 42 0.79 -3.37 18.18
CA VAL A 42 -0.15 -3.28 17.07
C VAL A 42 0.63 -3.22 15.77
N VAL A 43 0.23 -4.07 14.83
CA VAL A 43 0.77 -4.14 13.47
C VAL A 43 -0.18 -3.40 12.55
N TYR A 44 0.42 -2.56 11.70
CA TYR A 44 -0.28 -1.69 10.78
C TYR A 44 0.07 -2.02 9.34
N ALA A 45 -0.90 -1.86 8.44
CA ALA A 45 -0.65 -1.90 7.01
C ALA A 45 0.35 -0.80 6.64
N ASN A 46 1.38 -1.18 5.87
CA ASN A 46 2.49 -0.31 5.48
C ASN A 46 2.03 0.82 4.55
N CYS A 47 1.11 0.49 3.64
CA CYS A 47 0.46 1.41 2.72
C CYS A 47 -0.84 0.77 2.24
N SER A 48 -1.64 1.53 1.50
CA SER A 48 -2.93 1.06 1.06
C SER A 48 -2.86 -0.13 0.10
N GLY A 49 -3.90 -0.95 0.13
CA GLY A 49 -4.04 -2.10 -0.73
C GLY A 49 -5.28 -2.92 -0.43
N THR A 50 -5.40 -4.04 -1.11
CA THR A 50 -6.48 -5.01 -0.89
C THR A 50 -5.93 -6.23 -0.17
N ILE A 51 -6.57 -6.63 0.94
CA ILE A 51 -6.24 -7.87 1.64
C ILE A 51 -6.48 -9.06 0.70
N LYS A 52 -5.42 -9.80 0.38
CA LYS A 52 -5.47 -10.98 -0.50
C LYS A 52 -5.59 -12.28 0.24
N ASP A 53 -5.01 -12.36 1.43
CA ASP A 53 -5.10 -13.56 2.25
C ASP A 53 -5.01 -13.23 3.74
N VAL A 54 -5.73 -14.02 4.53
CA VAL A 54 -5.77 -13.92 5.99
C VAL A 54 -5.78 -15.33 6.56
N VAL A 55 -4.86 -15.59 7.48
CA VAL A 55 -4.83 -16.83 8.26
C VAL A 55 -4.82 -16.44 9.73
N ASP A 56 -5.81 -16.90 10.48
CA ASP A 56 -5.90 -16.65 11.93
C ASP A 56 -6.41 -17.89 12.70
N LYS A 57 -5.59 -18.94 12.73
CA LYS A 57 -5.97 -20.23 13.35
C LYS A 57 -4.83 -20.98 14.01
N TYR A 58 -3.59 -20.66 13.69
CA TYR A 58 -2.42 -21.40 14.10
C TYR A 58 -1.89 -20.89 15.45
N GLY A 59 -1.41 -21.82 16.27
CA GLY A 59 -0.52 -21.55 17.39
C GLY A 59 0.95 -21.64 16.97
N ASN A 60 1.86 -21.61 17.93
CA ASN A 60 3.28 -21.87 17.71
C ASN A 60 3.51 -23.36 17.37
N ASN A 61 4.28 -23.63 16.32
CA ASN A 61 4.68 -24.98 15.90
C ASN A 61 6.02 -24.94 15.14
N GLN A 62 7.10 -25.39 15.81
CA GLN A 62 8.45 -25.43 15.25
C GLN A 62 8.62 -26.39 14.07
N LYS A 63 7.70 -27.36 13.92
CA LYS A 63 7.67 -28.33 12.82
C LYS A 63 6.88 -27.83 11.61
N ALA A 64 6.28 -26.63 11.67
CA ALA A 64 5.51 -26.10 10.55
C ALA A 64 6.40 -25.82 9.32
N THR A 65 5.88 -26.16 8.13
CA THR A 65 6.56 -26.01 6.84
C THR A 65 5.66 -25.34 5.82
N GLY A 66 6.23 -24.90 4.69
CA GLY A 66 5.49 -24.22 3.63
C GLY A 66 4.77 -22.98 4.16
N LEU A 67 3.55 -22.71 3.68
CA LEU A 67 2.78 -21.55 4.14
C LEU A 67 2.41 -21.59 5.63
N LYS A 68 2.35 -22.78 6.25
CA LYS A 68 2.04 -22.91 7.68
C LYS A 68 3.16 -22.34 8.56
N SER A 69 4.39 -22.23 8.05
CA SER A 69 5.49 -21.66 8.83
C SER A 69 5.27 -20.19 9.17
N TYR A 70 4.52 -19.44 8.34
CA TYR A 70 4.16 -18.06 8.63
C TYR A 70 3.17 -17.90 9.79
N GLY A 71 2.52 -18.99 10.23
CA GLY A 71 1.51 -18.93 11.29
C GLY A 71 0.30 -18.12 10.87
N ASN A 72 -0.14 -17.23 11.74
CA ASN A 72 -1.19 -16.28 11.43
C ASN A 72 -0.60 -15.08 10.70
N TYR A 73 -1.19 -14.71 9.59
CA TYR A 73 -0.67 -13.63 8.77
C TYR A 73 -1.75 -12.89 8.00
N VAL A 74 -1.38 -11.69 7.57
CA VAL A 74 -2.10 -10.89 6.58
C VAL A 74 -1.21 -10.70 5.36
N LEU A 75 -1.77 -10.91 4.17
CA LEU A 75 -1.13 -10.62 2.89
C LEU A 75 -1.91 -9.52 2.17
N ILE A 76 -1.24 -8.43 1.81
CA ILE A 76 -1.84 -7.27 1.14
C ILE A 76 -1.29 -7.18 -0.28
N LYS A 77 -2.16 -6.97 -1.28
CA LYS A 77 -1.76 -6.56 -2.63
C LYS A 77 -1.85 -5.05 -2.76
N HIS A 78 -0.79 -4.45 -3.24
CA HIS A 78 -0.69 -3.03 -3.49
C HIS A 78 -1.00 -2.68 -4.96
N PRO A 79 -1.52 -1.48 -5.23
CA PRO A 79 -1.73 -0.88 -6.54
C PRO A 79 -0.58 -1.00 -7.54
N ASN A 80 0.66 -0.81 -7.09
CA ASN A 80 1.86 -0.92 -7.93
C ASN A 80 2.23 -2.38 -8.28
N GLY A 81 1.38 -3.35 -7.92
CA GLY A 81 1.61 -4.78 -8.16
C GLY A 81 2.39 -5.50 -7.07
N PHE A 82 2.93 -4.77 -6.09
CA PHE A 82 3.70 -5.36 -5.00
C PHE A 82 2.78 -6.00 -3.97
N TYR A 83 3.35 -6.83 -3.10
CA TYR A 83 2.66 -7.45 -1.98
C TYR A 83 3.45 -7.24 -0.70
N SER A 84 2.75 -7.12 0.43
CA SER A 84 3.35 -7.18 1.76
C SER A 84 2.74 -8.29 2.59
N ARG A 85 3.57 -8.99 3.38
CA ARG A 85 3.11 -9.99 4.35
C ARG A 85 3.53 -9.60 5.75
N TYR A 86 2.60 -9.80 6.69
CA TYR A 86 2.77 -9.59 8.13
C TYR A 86 2.49 -10.92 8.81
N ALA A 87 3.52 -11.62 9.29
CA ALA A 87 3.42 -12.99 9.78
C ALA A 87 3.73 -13.12 11.27
N HIS A 88 3.50 -14.32 11.81
CA HIS A 88 3.60 -14.64 13.24
C HIS A 88 2.66 -13.82 14.13
N LEU A 89 1.52 -13.38 13.60
CA LEU A 89 0.54 -12.59 14.35
C LEU A 89 -0.10 -13.42 15.48
N LYS A 90 -0.52 -12.74 16.54
CA LYS A 90 -1.23 -13.36 17.68
C LYS A 90 -2.56 -13.94 17.20
N LYS A 91 -2.83 -15.20 17.55
CA LYS A 91 -4.10 -15.86 17.20
C LYS A 91 -5.29 -15.07 17.76
N GLY A 92 -6.31 -14.84 16.93
CA GLY A 92 -7.51 -14.10 17.26
C GLY A 92 -7.32 -12.57 17.30
N SER A 93 -6.16 -12.06 16.87
CA SER A 93 -5.90 -10.61 16.87
C SER A 93 -6.15 -9.93 15.52
N ILE A 94 -6.35 -10.70 14.45
CA ILE A 94 -6.48 -10.12 13.10
C ILE A 94 -7.86 -9.48 12.94
N SER A 95 -7.88 -8.17 12.68
CA SER A 95 -9.10 -7.34 12.61
C SER A 95 -9.61 -7.10 11.18
N VAL A 96 -8.97 -7.69 10.18
CA VAL A 96 -9.27 -7.48 8.76
C VAL A 96 -9.66 -8.78 8.07
N LYS A 97 -10.39 -8.66 6.95
CA LYS A 97 -10.86 -9.80 6.15
C LYS A 97 -10.39 -9.76 4.71
N LYS A 98 -10.29 -10.93 4.07
CA LYS A 98 -9.97 -11.05 2.65
C LYS A 98 -10.91 -10.19 1.81
N GLY A 99 -10.36 -9.47 0.83
CA GLY A 99 -11.08 -8.53 -0.03
C GLY A 99 -11.26 -7.13 0.54
N GLN A 100 -11.00 -6.91 1.84
CA GLN A 100 -11.06 -5.58 2.45
C GLN A 100 -10.00 -4.65 1.84
N VAL A 101 -10.37 -3.40 1.60
CA VAL A 101 -9.42 -2.32 1.29
C VAL A 101 -8.93 -1.74 2.62
N VAL A 102 -7.62 -1.57 2.73
CA VAL A 102 -6.96 -0.96 3.89
C VAL A 102 -6.07 0.19 3.41
N ASN A 103 -5.81 1.12 4.32
CA ASN A 103 -4.95 2.29 4.10
C ASN A 103 -3.64 2.13 4.86
N GLU A 104 -2.66 2.99 4.57
CA GLU A 104 -1.51 3.17 5.47
C GLU A 104 -2.00 3.36 6.91
N ASN A 105 -1.29 2.75 7.87
CA ASN A 105 -1.61 2.82 9.30
C ASN A 105 -2.97 2.22 9.69
N THR A 106 -3.62 1.43 8.83
CA THR A 106 -4.77 0.62 9.25
C THR A 106 -4.28 -0.49 10.17
N PRO A 107 -4.80 -0.63 11.41
CA PRO A 107 -4.48 -1.77 12.28
C PRO A 107 -4.93 -3.07 11.64
N ILE A 108 -4.04 -4.06 11.57
CA ILE A 108 -4.33 -5.37 10.94
C ILE A 108 -4.17 -6.56 11.89
N GLY A 109 -3.46 -6.40 13.01
CA GLY A 109 -3.26 -7.46 13.99
C GLY A 109 -2.29 -7.06 15.09
N ILE A 110 -1.90 -8.01 15.93
CA ILE A 110 -0.93 -7.81 17.02
C ILE A 110 0.23 -8.79 16.86
N ILE A 111 1.45 -8.35 17.18
CA ILE A 111 2.64 -9.21 17.20
C ILE A 111 2.41 -10.41 18.12
N GLY A 112 2.65 -11.62 17.61
CA GLY A 112 2.59 -12.88 18.35
C GLY A 112 3.80 -13.76 18.05
N ASP A 113 3.57 -15.06 18.12
CA ASP A 113 4.59 -16.12 17.95
C ASP A 113 4.00 -17.35 17.23
N SER A 114 2.98 -17.16 16.40
CA SER A 114 2.32 -18.28 15.71
C SER A 114 3.15 -18.85 14.56
N GLY A 115 2.90 -20.10 14.19
CA GLY A 115 3.67 -20.78 13.14
C GLY A 115 5.07 -21.17 13.61
N LYS A 116 6.06 -21.12 12.72
CA LYS A 116 7.45 -21.47 13.04
C LYS A 116 8.20 -20.24 13.53
N ALA A 117 7.87 -19.76 14.73
CA ALA A 117 8.51 -18.62 15.37
C ALA A 117 9.28 -19.07 16.62
N PHE A 118 10.58 -18.78 16.71
CA PHE A 118 11.41 -19.14 17.87
C PHE A 118 11.18 -18.25 19.10
N GLY A 119 10.36 -17.21 18.94
CA GLY A 119 10.00 -16.26 19.97
C GLY A 119 9.05 -15.23 19.39
N ARG A 120 8.54 -14.33 20.23
CA ARG A 120 7.57 -13.33 19.83
C ARG A 120 8.21 -12.23 18.97
N HIS A 121 7.80 -12.13 17.72
CA HIS A 121 8.29 -11.13 16.77
C HIS A 121 7.31 -10.99 15.58
N LEU A 122 7.45 -9.90 14.82
CA LEU A 122 6.79 -9.74 13.53
C LEU A 122 7.77 -10.11 12.42
N HIS A 123 7.36 -11.01 11.54
CA HIS A 123 8.06 -11.23 10.28
C HIS A 123 7.38 -10.44 9.16
N PHE A 124 8.10 -9.51 8.54
CA PHE A 124 7.60 -8.60 7.50
C PHE A 124 8.31 -8.87 6.16
N GLU A 125 7.53 -9.15 5.12
CA GLU A 125 8.04 -9.34 3.75
C GLU A 125 7.48 -8.30 2.79
N VAL A 126 8.27 -7.92 1.78
CA VAL A 126 7.82 -7.19 0.58
C VAL A 126 8.19 -8.01 -0.65
N MET A 127 7.26 -8.10 -1.60
CA MET A 127 7.33 -8.97 -2.77
C MET A 127 6.88 -8.24 -4.03
N THR A 128 7.53 -8.50 -5.17
CA THR A 128 7.14 -7.95 -6.48
C THR A 128 6.06 -8.78 -7.18
N GLY A 129 5.73 -9.96 -6.66
CA GLY A 129 4.70 -10.86 -7.18
C GLY A 129 4.00 -11.65 -6.10
N TYR A 130 2.93 -12.37 -6.45
CA TYR A 130 2.16 -13.16 -5.49
C TYR A 130 3.00 -14.33 -4.96
N ASN A 131 3.46 -14.24 -3.71
CA ASN A 131 4.35 -15.20 -3.06
C ASN A 131 5.70 -15.41 -3.79
N THR A 132 6.15 -14.46 -4.62
CA THR A 132 7.39 -14.53 -5.40
C THR A 132 8.14 -13.19 -5.36
N GLY A 133 9.43 -13.19 -5.74
CA GLY A 133 10.22 -11.96 -5.87
C GLY A 133 10.35 -11.16 -4.57
N ARG A 134 10.77 -11.79 -3.46
CA ARG A 134 11.06 -11.07 -2.21
C ARG A 134 12.18 -10.06 -2.44
N ILE A 135 12.02 -8.87 -1.90
CA ILE A 135 13.02 -7.79 -1.91
C ILE A 135 13.30 -7.34 -0.47
N ASN A 136 14.36 -6.56 -0.27
CA ASN A 136 14.69 -6.05 1.06
C ASN A 136 13.54 -5.15 1.58
N PRO A 137 12.87 -5.54 2.68
CA PRO A 137 11.75 -4.78 3.23
C PRO A 137 12.20 -3.63 4.15
N GLU A 138 13.46 -3.60 4.59
CA GLU A 138 13.98 -2.63 5.57
C GLU A 138 13.82 -1.16 5.14
N PRO A 139 14.07 -0.77 3.86
CA PRO A 139 13.79 0.58 3.42
C PRO A 139 12.34 0.98 3.62
N TYR A 140 11.40 0.03 3.66
CA TYR A 140 9.97 0.33 3.81
C TYR A 140 9.50 0.40 5.26
N LEU A 141 10.40 0.28 6.23
CA LEU A 141 10.09 0.53 7.63
C LEU A 141 9.91 2.03 7.94
N THR A 142 10.48 2.91 7.12
CA THR A 142 10.43 4.37 7.30
C THR A 142 9.79 5.12 6.12
N LYS A 143 9.41 4.41 5.06
CA LYS A 143 8.67 4.93 3.90
C LYS A 143 7.73 3.87 3.36
N PRO A 144 6.59 4.25 2.74
CA PRO A 144 5.66 3.26 2.23
C PRO A 144 6.25 2.50 1.02
N ILE A 145 5.80 1.26 0.82
CA ILE A 145 6.19 0.37 -0.30
C ILE A 145 6.01 1.06 -1.66
N TYR A 146 5.00 1.91 -1.74
CA TYR A 146 4.85 2.89 -2.79
C TYR A 146 4.18 4.11 -2.19
N ARG A 147 4.56 5.31 -2.65
CA ARG A 147 3.83 6.52 -2.29
C ARG A 147 2.75 6.78 -3.33
N HIS A 148 1.57 7.16 -2.88
CA HIS A 148 0.59 7.90 -3.70
C HIS A 148 1.07 9.29 -4.10
N THR A 149 2.37 9.56 -4.04
CA THR A 149 3.03 10.80 -4.46
C THR A 149 4.05 10.54 -5.56
N GLU A 150 4.19 9.31 -6.06
CA GLU A 150 4.94 9.01 -7.31
C GLU A 150 4.07 9.14 -8.56
N TRP A 151 2.87 9.71 -8.41
CA TRP A 151 2.24 10.34 -9.55
C TRP A 151 3.20 11.39 -10.06
N THR A 152 3.53 11.27 -11.34
CA THR A 152 4.34 12.21 -12.07
C THR A 152 3.48 12.79 -13.18
N ILE A 153 3.82 14.00 -13.62
CA ILE A 153 3.23 14.58 -14.83
C ILE A 153 3.48 13.59 -15.98
N GLY A 154 2.48 13.39 -16.83
CA GLY A 154 2.53 12.40 -17.90
C GLY A 154 1.16 11.88 -18.31
N LYS A 155 1.16 10.81 -19.09
CA LYS A 155 -0.04 10.17 -19.63
C LYS A 155 -0.57 9.11 -18.69
N TYR A 156 -1.89 9.09 -18.53
CA TYR A 156 -2.59 8.14 -17.67
C TYR A 156 -3.80 7.55 -18.38
N GLU A 157 -3.98 6.24 -18.23
CA GLU A 157 -5.23 5.56 -18.60
C GLU A 157 -6.16 5.53 -17.39
N LEU A 158 -7.44 5.88 -17.60
CA LEU A 158 -8.46 5.81 -16.53
C LEU A 158 -8.93 4.38 -16.28
N LEU A 159 -8.84 3.94 -15.03
CA LEU A 159 -9.27 2.61 -14.60
C LEU A 159 -10.78 2.55 -14.28
N VAL A 160 -11.41 3.70 -14.04
CA VAL A 160 -12.84 3.83 -13.76
C VAL A 160 -13.43 5.04 -14.50
N SER A 161 -14.76 5.05 -14.72
CA SER A 161 -15.42 6.24 -15.26
C SER A 161 -15.34 7.40 -14.25
N LYS A 162 -14.95 8.59 -14.70
CA LYS A 162 -14.65 9.73 -13.81
C LYS A 162 -15.41 10.99 -14.14
N ALA A 163 -16.13 11.51 -13.15
CA ALA A 163 -16.75 12.82 -13.23
C ALA A 163 -15.66 13.90 -13.34
N ILE A 164 -15.86 14.83 -14.26
CA ILE A 164 -15.17 16.12 -14.29
C ILE A 164 -15.58 16.89 -13.04
N ARG A 165 -14.59 17.43 -12.30
CA ARG A 165 -14.83 18.12 -11.03
C ARG A 165 -14.18 19.50 -11.03
N THR A 166 -14.85 20.43 -10.37
CA THR A 166 -14.27 21.71 -9.93
C THR A 166 -13.14 21.46 -8.93
N GLU A 167 -12.26 22.45 -8.77
CA GLU A 167 -10.98 22.36 -8.04
C GLU A 167 -11.09 21.69 -6.65
N PRO A 168 -10.07 20.92 -6.23
CA PRO A 168 -10.01 20.36 -4.88
C PRO A 168 -9.93 21.48 -3.82
N LYS A 169 -10.41 21.20 -2.60
CA LYS A 169 -10.15 22.08 -1.44
C LYS A 169 -8.70 21.86 -0.98
N ILE A 170 -7.77 22.66 -1.51
CA ILE A 170 -6.33 22.53 -1.28
C ILE A 170 -5.94 23.29 0.00
N THR A 171 -5.17 22.63 0.88
CA THR A 171 -4.45 23.29 1.99
C THR A 171 -2.95 23.04 1.80
N ASN A 172 -2.26 24.07 1.30
CA ASN A 172 -0.81 24.31 1.21
C ASN A 172 0.15 23.10 1.20
N ASN A 173 0.63 22.74 0.01
CA ASN A 173 2.03 22.39 -0.34
C ASN A 173 2.06 22.00 -1.83
N ILE A 174 2.37 22.98 -2.70
CA ILE A 174 2.36 22.83 -4.17
C ILE A 174 3.79 22.92 -4.68
N VAL A 175 4.23 21.94 -5.45
CA VAL A 175 5.43 22.06 -6.31
C VAL A 175 4.94 22.40 -7.73
N LEU A 176 5.20 23.63 -8.16
CA LEU A 176 4.85 24.15 -9.49
C LEU A 176 5.91 23.78 -10.52
N VAL A 177 5.52 23.11 -11.61
CA VAL A 177 6.35 23.01 -12.84
C VAL A 177 5.45 23.19 -14.08
N LYS A 178 5.88 24.02 -15.04
CA LYS A 178 5.11 24.50 -16.21
C LYS A 178 5.13 23.55 -17.42
N GLN A 179 3.93 23.34 -17.99
CA GLN A 179 3.48 23.06 -19.39
C GLN A 179 4.29 22.26 -20.42
N THR A 180 3.57 21.41 -21.17
CA THR A 180 3.60 21.36 -22.65
C THR A 180 2.25 20.91 -23.23
N LYS A 181 1.80 21.53 -24.33
CA LYS A 181 0.54 21.27 -25.05
C LYS A 181 0.59 19.93 -25.80
N LEU A 182 -0.42 19.08 -25.62
CA LEU A 182 -0.83 18.07 -26.60
C LEU A 182 -2.37 17.99 -26.63
N SER A 183 -2.93 18.04 -27.84
CA SER A 183 -4.37 18.12 -28.09
C SER A 183 -4.94 16.73 -28.36
N VAL A 184 -5.51 16.10 -27.34
CA VAL A 184 -6.45 14.99 -27.53
C VAL A 184 -7.81 15.49 -27.07
N ARG A 185 -8.82 15.54 -27.96
CA ARG A 185 -10.21 15.86 -27.58
C ARG A 185 -10.79 14.64 -26.86
N PRO A 186 -11.02 14.68 -25.53
CA PRO A 186 -11.52 13.51 -24.83
C PRO A 186 -12.99 13.23 -25.22
N LYS A 187 -13.33 11.96 -25.41
CA LYS A 187 -14.72 11.53 -25.67
C LYS A 187 -15.55 11.63 -24.37
N LEU A 188 -16.27 12.73 -24.23
CA LEU A 188 -17.23 12.96 -23.14
C LEU A 188 -18.50 12.13 -23.33
N THR A 189 -19.14 11.74 -22.22
CA THR A 189 -20.46 11.10 -22.22
C THR A 189 -21.62 12.08 -22.50
N SER A 190 -21.43 13.37 -22.27
CA SER A 190 -22.37 14.44 -22.66
C SER A 190 -21.64 15.77 -22.90
N LYS A 191 -22.19 16.60 -23.80
CA LYS A 191 -21.72 17.96 -24.12
C LYS A 191 -22.66 19.05 -23.58
N LYS A 192 -23.74 18.69 -22.88
CA LYS A 192 -24.74 19.65 -22.41
C LYS A 192 -24.22 20.42 -21.19
N PRO A 193 -24.46 21.75 -21.11
CA PRO A 193 -24.21 22.51 -19.89
C PRO A 193 -25.10 21.94 -18.79
N ASN A 194 -24.51 21.50 -17.67
CA ASN A 194 -25.16 20.91 -16.49
C ASN A 194 -25.33 19.38 -16.45
N ASP A 195 -25.05 18.64 -17.53
CA ASP A 195 -24.90 17.19 -17.40
C ASP A 195 -23.60 16.88 -16.65
N LYS A 196 -23.62 15.92 -15.73
CA LYS A 196 -22.39 15.37 -15.16
C LYS A 196 -21.61 14.71 -16.30
N ALA A 197 -20.61 15.40 -16.83
CA ALA A 197 -19.75 14.88 -17.87
C ALA A 197 -18.71 13.93 -17.23
N PHE A 198 -18.61 12.71 -17.76
CA PHE A 198 -17.67 11.71 -17.31
C PHE A 198 -16.66 11.39 -18.42
N PHE A 199 -15.41 11.15 -18.03
CA PHE A 199 -14.49 10.37 -18.84
C PHE A 199 -14.85 8.89 -18.71
N LYS A 200 -14.78 8.17 -19.83
CA LYS A 200 -14.96 6.72 -19.86
C LYS A 200 -13.70 6.02 -19.33
N VAL A 201 -13.87 4.79 -18.85
CA VAL A 201 -12.76 3.85 -18.62
C VAL A 201 -11.93 3.69 -19.90
N GLY A 202 -10.62 3.50 -19.75
CA GLY A 202 -9.68 3.28 -20.85
C GLY A 202 -9.37 4.53 -21.67
N VAL A 203 -9.79 5.71 -21.21
CA VAL A 203 -9.41 6.98 -21.83
C VAL A 203 -8.05 7.40 -21.31
N ASP A 204 -7.17 7.76 -22.23
CA ASP A 204 -5.88 8.36 -21.93
C ASP A 204 -6.05 9.86 -21.65
N VAL A 205 -5.41 10.33 -20.60
CA VAL A 205 -5.42 11.73 -20.17
C VAL A 205 -4.02 12.22 -19.87
N ASP A 206 -3.73 13.44 -20.28
CA ASP A 206 -2.48 14.13 -19.94
C ASP A 206 -2.66 14.86 -18.61
N ILE A 207 -1.89 14.46 -17.60
CA ILE A 207 -1.88 15.09 -16.29
C ILE A 207 -0.75 16.11 -16.23
N THR A 208 -1.10 17.38 -16.03
CA THR A 208 -0.17 18.52 -16.02
C THR A 208 0.19 19.02 -14.62
N GLU A 209 -0.59 18.65 -13.61
CA GLU A 209 -0.35 19.00 -12.20
C GLU A 209 -0.92 17.88 -11.34
N ILE A 210 -0.28 17.62 -10.22
CA ILE A 210 -0.75 16.63 -9.25
C ILE A 210 -0.90 17.32 -7.90
N VAL A 211 -2.05 17.09 -7.26
CA VAL A 211 -2.40 17.73 -6.00
C VAL A 211 -2.95 16.69 -5.04
N VAL A 212 -2.57 16.75 -3.78
CA VAL A 212 -3.21 15.95 -2.73
C VAL A 212 -4.11 16.87 -1.91
N ASP A 213 -5.40 16.51 -1.78
CA ASP A 213 -6.32 17.29 -0.96
C ASP A 213 -6.19 16.96 0.54
N SER A 214 -6.82 17.77 1.40
CA SER A 214 -6.81 17.58 2.85
C SER A 214 -7.41 16.25 3.33
N SER A 215 -8.12 15.53 2.47
CA SER A 215 -8.67 14.19 2.75
C SER A 215 -7.72 13.05 2.36
N GLY A 216 -6.56 13.36 1.78
CA GLY A 216 -5.57 12.38 1.30
C GLY A 216 -5.89 11.79 -0.08
N ARG A 217 -6.81 12.39 -0.87
CA ARG A 217 -7.01 11.99 -2.27
C ARG A 217 -5.96 12.63 -3.15
N THR A 218 -5.43 11.88 -4.10
CA THR A 218 -4.57 12.41 -5.15
C THR A 218 -5.40 12.80 -6.37
N TRP A 219 -5.17 14.02 -6.85
CA TRP A 219 -5.83 14.63 -7.99
C TRP A 219 -4.82 14.91 -9.08
N GLY A 220 -5.27 14.80 -10.33
CA GLY A 220 -4.53 15.14 -11.52
C GLY A 220 -5.26 16.26 -12.25
N LYS A 221 -4.55 17.34 -12.57
CA LYS A 221 -5.05 18.43 -13.39
C LYS A 221 -4.89 18.10 -14.86
N LEU A 222 -5.97 18.30 -15.59
CA LEU A 222 -5.99 18.45 -17.04
C LEU A 222 -6.13 19.95 -17.36
N THR A 223 -6.06 20.33 -18.63
CA THR A 223 -6.06 21.74 -19.08
C THR A 223 -7.02 22.66 -18.31
N ASN A 224 -8.28 22.27 -18.10
CA ASN A 224 -9.30 23.09 -17.44
C ASN A 224 -10.10 22.33 -16.35
N THR A 225 -9.63 21.18 -15.87
CA THR A 225 -10.38 20.38 -14.89
C THR A 225 -9.45 19.50 -14.06
N TYR A 226 -9.96 18.98 -12.95
CA TYR A 226 -9.29 17.96 -12.17
C TYR A 226 -10.03 16.62 -12.25
N ILE A 227 -9.27 15.53 -12.14
CA ILE A 227 -9.78 14.19 -11.87
C ILE A 227 -9.11 13.63 -10.62
N VAL A 228 -9.79 12.70 -9.96
CA VAL A 228 -9.18 11.92 -8.87
C VAL A 228 -8.33 10.83 -9.50
N LEU A 229 -7.02 10.88 -9.30
CA LEU A 229 -6.06 9.85 -9.68
C LEU A 229 -6.00 8.73 -8.65
N CYS A 230 -6.18 9.08 -7.38
CA CYS A 230 -6.22 8.13 -6.28
C CYS A 230 -7.24 8.54 -5.22
N ASN A 231 -8.03 7.59 -4.75
CA ASN A 231 -8.95 7.80 -3.64
C ASN A 231 -8.19 7.97 -2.32
N LYS A 232 -8.88 8.45 -1.28
CA LYS A 232 -8.33 8.59 0.08
C LYS A 232 -7.86 7.26 0.65
N ASP A 233 -8.48 6.18 0.18
CA ASP A 233 -8.15 4.82 0.57
C ASP A 233 -6.98 4.24 -0.22
N GLY A 234 -6.35 5.07 -1.04
CA GLY A 234 -5.26 4.68 -1.90
C GLY A 234 -5.64 3.76 -3.05
N THR A 235 -6.93 3.62 -3.36
CA THR A 235 -7.36 2.90 -4.56
C THR A 235 -7.04 3.77 -5.79
N PRO A 236 -6.14 3.31 -6.69
CA PRO A 236 -5.83 4.05 -7.90
C PRO A 236 -7.08 4.10 -8.78
N GLN A 237 -7.26 5.23 -9.44
CA GLN A 237 -8.37 5.50 -10.35
C GLN A 237 -7.88 5.70 -11.79
N ALA A 238 -6.57 5.88 -11.93
CA ALA A 238 -5.85 5.95 -13.18
C ALA A 238 -4.52 5.20 -13.04
N ARG A 239 -3.86 4.86 -14.14
CA ARG A 239 -2.52 4.25 -14.17
C ARG A 239 -1.67 4.97 -15.20
N LYS A 240 -0.41 5.23 -14.88
CA LYS A 240 0.54 5.87 -15.81
C LYS A 240 0.81 4.95 -17.01
N ILE A 241 0.94 5.52 -18.21
CA ILE A 241 1.12 4.77 -19.47
C ILE A 241 2.29 5.27 -20.33
N ASP A 242 3.08 6.22 -19.83
CA ASP A 242 4.33 6.69 -20.43
C ASP A 242 5.57 6.45 -19.56
#